data_AF-A0A4P6JIW4-F1
#
_entry.id   AF-A0A4P6JIW4-F1
#
_cell.length_a   1.000
_cell.length_b   1.000
_cell.length_c   1.000
_cell.angle_alpha   90.00
_cell.angle_beta   90.00
_cell.angle_gamma   90.00
#
_symmetry.space_group_name_H-M   'P 1'
#
loop_
_entity.id
_entity.type
_entity.pdbx_description
1 polymer ?
#
loop_
_entity_poly.entity_id
_entity_poly.type
_entity_poly.pdbx_seq_one_letter_code
_entity_poly.pdbx_strand_id
1 'polypeptide(L)'
;MLEGALFPGTAPGSYVVGSAQGPRIAHGQAIEVLLGGHWIAGQVGHNSDYNNDIVLEASEESFPASDPPAWTATHTKSQQKQRSGPAIQGYYFVADADNTVCGLCNGMQVRTR
;
A
#
# COMPACT_ATOMS: atom_id res chain seq x y z
N MET A 1 3.52 -6.36 24.91
CA MET A 1 3.55 -5.35 23.84
C MET A 1 4.97 -5.15 23.37
N LEU A 2 5.23 -5.34 22.08
CA LEU A 2 6.53 -5.10 21.47
C LEU A 2 6.41 -3.87 20.57
N GLU A 3 7.22 -2.85 20.81
CA GLU A 3 7.28 -1.63 19.98
C GLU A 3 8.60 -1.59 19.22
N GLY A 4 8.55 -1.20 17.94
CA GLY A 4 9.74 -1.07 17.11
C GLY A 4 9.46 -0.66 15.68
N ALA A 5 10.51 -0.36 14.94
CA ALA A 5 10.41 -0.10 13.51
C ALA A 5 10.17 -1.41 12.73
N LEU A 6 9.42 -1.37 11.64
CA LEU A 6 9.28 -2.50 10.71
C LEU A 6 10.56 -2.65 9.89
N PHE A 7 11.02 -3.90 9.75
CA PHE A 7 12.10 -4.29 8.84
C PHE A 7 11.58 -5.32 7.86
N PRO A 8 12.10 -5.35 6.62
CA PRO A 8 11.77 -6.41 5.68
C PRO A 8 12.22 -7.76 6.27
N GLY A 9 11.31 -8.73 6.26
CA GLY A 9 11.58 -10.10 6.66
C GLY A 9 12.29 -10.90 5.56
N THR A 10 12.68 -12.13 5.89
CA THR A 10 13.36 -13.04 4.94
C THR A 10 12.43 -13.59 3.86
N ALA A 11 11.12 -13.63 4.13
CA ALA A 11 10.12 -13.99 3.13
C ALA A 11 9.72 -12.75 2.31
N PRO A 12 9.59 -12.88 0.98
CA PRO A 12 9.15 -11.77 0.14
C PRO A 12 7.79 -11.24 0.61
N GLY A 13 7.68 -9.92 0.66
CA GLY A 13 6.48 -9.23 1.12
C GLY A 13 6.21 -9.37 2.62
N SER A 14 7.15 -9.88 3.44
CA SER A 14 7.00 -9.99 4.89
C SER A 14 7.72 -8.89 5.67
N TYR A 15 7.23 -8.63 6.89
CA TYR A 15 7.83 -7.67 7.81
C TYR A 15 8.04 -8.29 9.20
N VAL A 16 9.06 -7.78 9.89
CA VAL A 16 9.42 -8.12 11.27
C VAL A 16 9.55 -6.84 12.10
N VAL A 17 9.30 -6.92 13.40
CA VAL A 17 9.31 -5.75 14.30
C VAL A 17 10.65 -5.61 15.03
N GLY A 18 11.21 -4.41 15.04
CA GLY A 18 12.36 -4.00 15.85
C GLY A 18 13.73 -4.32 15.25
N SER A 19 13.88 -5.46 14.58
CA SER A 19 15.12 -5.82 13.85
C SER A 19 14.83 -6.82 12.74
N ALA A 20 15.80 -7.07 11.85
CA ALA A 20 15.68 -8.08 10.79
C ALA A 20 15.48 -9.53 11.31
N GLN A 21 15.79 -9.79 12.59
CA GLN A 21 15.55 -11.07 13.27
C GLN A 21 14.37 -11.00 14.26
N GLY A 22 13.64 -9.88 14.26
CA GLY A 22 12.50 -9.68 15.14
C GLY A 22 11.32 -10.58 14.83
N PRO A 23 10.27 -10.57 15.67
CA PRO A 23 9.08 -11.35 15.41
C PRO A 23 8.36 -10.83 14.17
N ARG A 24 7.92 -11.77 13.35
CA ARG A 24 7.18 -11.51 12.12
C ARG A 24 5.76 -11.02 12.44
N ILE A 25 5.30 -10.03 11.70
CA ILE A 25 3.87 -9.65 11.72
C ILE A 25 3.07 -10.59 10.82
N ALA A 26 1.95 -11.10 11.33
CA ALA A 26 1.09 -12.03 10.62
C ALA A 26 -0.21 -11.36 10.15
N HIS A 27 -0.85 -11.95 9.14
CA HIS A 27 -2.20 -11.56 8.72
C HIS A 27 -3.18 -11.69 9.89
N GLY A 28 -4.06 -10.70 10.06
CA GLY A 28 -5.03 -10.61 11.16
C GLY A 28 -4.43 -10.16 12.49
N GLN A 29 -3.11 -9.96 12.59
CA GLN A 29 -2.48 -9.51 13.82
C GLN A 29 -2.89 -8.07 14.14
N ALA A 30 -3.33 -7.84 15.38
CA ALA A 30 -3.64 -6.51 15.87
C ALA A 30 -2.34 -5.74 16.16
N ILE A 31 -2.19 -4.58 15.53
CA ILE A 31 -1.05 -3.68 15.70
C ILE A 31 -1.53 -2.24 15.83
N GLU A 32 -0.67 -1.40 16.37
CA GLU A 32 -0.80 0.05 16.29
C GLU A 32 0.35 0.62 15.46
N VAL A 33 0.05 1.56 14.56
CA VAL A 33 1.04 2.24 13.72
C VAL A 33 1.14 3.70 14.16
N LEU A 34 2.35 4.24 14.26
CA LEU A 34 2.56 5.65 14.59
C LEU A 34 2.47 6.51 13.32
N LEU A 35 1.43 7.34 13.22
CA LEU A 35 1.20 8.26 12.12
C LEU A 35 0.93 9.67 12.65
N GLY A 36 1.73 10.65 12.21
CA GLY A 36 1.57 12.04 12.65
C GLY A 36 1.63 12.23 14.17
N GLY A 37 2.42 11.42 14.88
CA GLY A 37 2.55 11.47 16.35
C GLY A 37 1.45 10.74 17.12
N HIS A 38 0.53 10.06 16.45
CA HIS A 38 -0.59 9.34 17.06
C HIS A 38 -0.52 7.85 16.76
N TRP A 39 -0.81 7.03 17.78
CA TRP A 39 -0.92 5.58 17.62
C TRP A 39 -2.30 5.23 17.10
N ILE A 40 -2.36 4.65 15.90
CA ILE A 40 -3.60 4.23 15.25
C ILE A 40 -3.70 2.72 15.35
N ALA A 41 -4.74 2.22 16.01
CA ALA A 41 -5.01 0.79 16.16
C ALA A 41 -5.65 0.21 14.90
N GLY A 42 -5.30 -1.04 14.61
CA GLY A 42 -5.83 -1.74 13.47
C GLY A 42 -5.25 -3.14 13.32
N GLN A 43 -5.42 -3.70 12.13
CA GLN A 43 -5.04 -5.08 11.82
C GLN A 43 -4.15 -5.14 10.59
N VAL A 44 -3.29 -6.15 10.56
CA VAL A 44 -2.44 -6.45 9.41
C VAL A 44 -3.21 -7.27 8.37
N GLY A 45 -3.39 -6.72 7.18
CA GLY A 45 -3.87 -7.43 6.00
C GLY A 45 -2.73 -7.92 5.12
N HIS A 46 -2.99 -8.90 4.25
CA HIS A 46 -1.99 -9.49 3.35
C HIS A 46 -2.67 -9.77 2.01
N ASN A 47 -2.19 -9.13 0.94
CA ASN A 47 -2.69 -9.43 -0.39
C ASN A 47 -1.86 -10.59 -0.96
N SER A 48 -2.43 -11.80 -0.90
CA SER A 48 -1.82 -13.03 -1.44
C SER A 48 -2.17 -13.24 -2.92
N ASP A 49 -3.12 -12.46 -3.43
CA ASP A 49 -3.83 -12.74 -4.68
C ASP A 49 -3.08 -12.14 -5.86
N TYR A 50 -1.95 -12.77 -6.21
CA TYR A 50 -1.48 -12.80 -7.59
C TYR A 50 -2.24 -13.90 -8.33
N ASN A 51 -3.52 -13.69 -8.63
CA ASN A 51 -4.15 -14.40 -9.74
C ASN A 51 -3.96 -13.56 -11.01
N ASN A 52 -3.39 -14.19 -12.04
CA ASN A 52 -2.92 -13.58 -13.28
C ASN A 52 -4.06 -12.99 -14.13
N ASP A 53 -4.48 -11.76 -13.85
CA ASP A 53 -5.30 -10.94 -14.76
C ASP A 53 -4.54 -9.65 -15.16
N ILE A 54 -3.23 -9.78 -15.40
CA ILE A 54 -2.51 -8.77 -16.18
C ILE A 54 -2.98 -8.97 -17.63
N VAL A 55 -4.04 -8.25 -18.01
CA VAL A 55 -4.47 -8.15 -19.42
C VAL A 55 -3.32 -7.57 -20.21
N LEU A 56 -2.60 -8.44 -20.90
CA LEU A 56 -1.41 -8.14 -21.68
C LEU A 56 -1.82 -7.97 -23.14
N GLU A 57 -2.69 -7.00 -23.44
CA GLU A 57 -3.03 -6.64 -24.82
C GLU A 57 -3.61 -5.22 -24.90
N ALA A 58 -2.72 -4.25 -25.08
CA ALA A 58 -2.94 -3.07 -25.91
C ALA A 58 -1.56 -2.47 -26.25
N SER A 59 -0.69 -3.29 -26.83
CA SER A 59 0.64 -2.87 -27.28
C SER A 59 0.63 -2.52 -28.77
N GLU A 60 -0.29 -1.67 -29.26
CA GLU A 60 -0.19 -1.09 -30.62
C GLU A 60 -1.33 -0.12 -30.98
N GLU A 61 -1.40 1.07 -30.38
CA GLU A 61 -2.14 2.17 -31.03
C GLU A 61 -1.27 3.43 -31.02
N SER A 62 -0.61 3.65 -32.16
CA SER A 62 0.22 4.82 -32.45
C SER A 62 -0.69 6.02 -32.66
N PHE A 63 -0.79 6.92 -31.67
CA PHE A 63 -1.55 8.16 -31.85
C PHE A 63 -0.76 9.10 -32.77
N PRO A 64 -1.35 9.62 -33.88
CA PRO A 64 -0.72 10.73 -34.57
C PRO A 64 -0.73 11.92 -33.62
N ALA A 65 0.42 12.58 -33.46
CA ALA A 65 0.52 13.83 -32.71
C ALA A 65 -0.32 14.91 -33.43
N SER A 66 -1.60 15.02 -33.06
CA SER A 66 -2.46 16.12 -33.47
C SER A 66 -2.34 17.19 -32.40
N ASP A 67 -1.64 18.28 -32.70
CA ASP A 67 -1.60 19.45 -31.83
C ASP A 67 -3.02 19.86 -31.39
N PRO A 68 -3.28 20.05 -30.08
CA PRO A 68 -4.62 20.39 -29.62
C PRO A 68 -4.98 21.84 -30.02
N PRO A 69 -6.23 22.09 -30.45
CA PRO A 69 -6.67 23.42 -30.81
C PRO A 69 -6.80 24.33 -29.58
N ALA A 70 -6.61 25.64 -29.77
CA ALA A 70 -6.45 26.67 -28.74
C ALA A 70 -7.69 27.01 -27.85
N TRP A 71 -8.73 26.18 -27.82
CA TRP A 71 -10.03 26.48 -27.19
C TRP A 71 -10.45 25.57 -26.02
N THR A 72 -9.55 24.74 -25.48
CA THR A 72 -9.83 23.96 -24.25
C THR A 72 -9.82 24.85 -22.99
N ALA A 73 -10.70 25.84 -22.97
CA ALA A 73 -11.18 26.44 -21.74
C ALA A 73 -12.23 25.51 -21.13
N THR A 74 -12.19 25.39 -19.80
CA THR A 74 -13.21 24.82 -18.91
C THR A 74 -13.54 23.33 -19.09
N HIS A 75 -12.93 22.49 -18.26
CA HIS A 75 -13.55 21.91 -17.07
C HIS A 75 -12.50 20.92 -16.54
N THR A 76 -11.78 21.28 -15.49
CA THR A 76 -10.92 20.34 -14.76
C THR A 76 -11.83 19.33 -14.08
N LYS A 77 -12.34 18.37 -14.87
CA LYS A 77 -12.84 17.10 -14.35
C LYS A 77 -11.66 16.50 -13.64
N SER A 78 -11.76 16.56 -12.31
CA SER A 78 -11.01 15.80 -11.34
C SER A 78 -10.55 14.51 -12.00
N GLN A 79 -9.25 14.44 -12.24
CA GLN A 79 -8.59 13.17 -12.47
C GLN A 79 -8.93 12.34 -11.24
N GLN A 80 -9.97 11.52 -11.35
CA GLN A 80 -10.10 10.36 -10.51
C GLN A 80 -8.97 9.47 -10.99
N LYS A 81 -7.78 9.80 -10.48
CA LYS A 81 -6.59 8.99 -10.46
C LYS A 81 -7.05 7.74 -9.73
N GLN A 82 -7.66 6.82 -10.47
CA GLN A 82 -7.58 5.41 -10.17
C GLN A 82 -6.09 5.17 -10.13
N ARG A 83 -5.53 5.35 -8.92
CA ARG A 83 -4.31 4.69 -8.51
C ARG A 83 -4.67 3.21 -8.67
N SER A 84 -4.49 2.69 -9.88
CA SER A 84 -3.71 1.47 -10.05
C SER A 84 -2.36 1.76 -9.39
N GLY A 85 -2.38 1.75 -8.05
CA GLY A 85 -1.17 1.57 -7.28
C GLY A 85 -0.58 0.25 -7.78
N PRO A 86 0.75 0.13 -7.83
CA PRO A 86 1.36 -1.17 -8.09
C PRO A 86 0.66 -2.18 -7.19
N ALA A 87 0.26 -3.33 -7.75
CA ALA A 87 -0.25 -4.44 -6.95
C ALA A 87 0.75 -4.65 -5.81
N ILE A 88 0.42 -4.17 -4.60
CA ILE A 88 1.34 -4.23 -3.47
C ILE A 88 1.29 -5.68 -3.04
N GLN A 89 2.18 -6.50 -3.61
CA GLN A 89 2.52 -7.78 -3.03
C GLN A 89 3.09 -7.50 -1.64
N GLY A 90 2.29 -7.72 -0.61
CA GLY A 90 2.76 -7.47 0.75
C GLY A 90 1.66 -7.19 1.76
N TYR A 91 2.13 -6.93 2.98
CA TYR A 91 1.26 -6.59 4.09
C TYR A 91 0.81 -5.12 4.03
N TYR A 92 -0.44 -4.92 4.39
CA TYR A 92 -1.04 -3.60 4.58
C TYR A 92 -1.65 -3.52 5.98
N PHE A 93 -1.94 -2.30 6.42
CA PHE A 93 -2.61 -2.00 7.67
C PHE A 93 -4.04 -1.54 7.38
N VAL A 94 -4.99 -2.01 8.18
CA VAL A 94 -6.40 -1.59 8.17
C VAL A 94 -6.70 -0.94 9.50
N ALA A 95 -7.01 0.36 9.51
CA ALA A 95 -7.36 1.09 10.72
C ALA A 95 -8.74 0.66 11.25
N ASP A 96 -8.85 0.45 12.57
CA ASP A 96 -10.11 0.03 13.20
C ASP A 96 -11.18 1.13 13.17
N ALA A 97 -10.76 2.39 13.27
CA ALA A 97 -11.67 3.53 13.42
C ALA A 97 -12.56 3.76 12.19
N ASP A 98 -12.03 3.55 10.99
CA ASP A 98 -12.67 3.95 9.72
C ASP A 98 -12.41 2.97 8.56
N ASN A 99 -11.74 1.84 8.81
CA ASN A 99 -11.33 0.86 7.81
C ASN A 99 -10.42 1.43 6.71
N THR A 100 -9.75 2.56 6.94
CA THR A 100 -8.74 3.05 6.00
C THR A 100 -7.58 2.07 5.87
N VAL A 101 -7.12 1.90 4.64
CA VAL A 101 -6.03 0.98 4.30
C VAL A 101 -4.77 1.77 3.97
N CYS A 102 -3.66 1.39 4.59
CA CYS A 102 -2.34 1.94 4.31
C CYS A 102 -1.34 0.81 4.05
N GLY A 103 -0.49 0.95 3.04
CA GLY A 103 0.59 -0.02 2.81
C GLY A 103 1.62 0.04 3.94
N LEU A 104 2.10 -1.11 4.41
CA LEU A 104 3.22 -1.16 5.36
C LEU A 104 4.55 -0.96 4.63
N CYS A 105 5.42 -0.14 5.20
CA CYS A 105 6.73 0.18 4.66
C CYS A 105 7.85 -0.07 5.69
N ASN A 106 9.06 -0.33 5.18
CA ASN A 106 10.27 -0.37 6.00
C ASN A 106 10.44 0.93 6.81
N GLY A 107 10.82 0.80 8.09
CA GLY A 107 11.04 1.91 9.01
C GLY A 107 9.79 2.45 9.71
N MET A 108 8.57 2.02 9.36
CA MET A 108 7.36 2.44 10.09
C MET A 108 7.43 1.98 11.54
N GLN A 109 7.13 2.87 12.49
CA GLN A 109 7.02 2.49 13.89
C GLN A 109 5.68 1.82 14.16
N VAL A 110 5.75 0.63 14.73
CA VAL A 110 4.60 -0.17 15.12
C VAL A 110 4.74 -0.67 16.55
N ARG A 111 3.61 -0.98 17.19
CA ARG A 111 3.59 -1.79 18.40
C ARG A 111 2.56 -2.91 18.30
N THR A 112 2.95 -4.10 18.74
CA THR A 112 2.06 -5.26 18.79
C THR A 112 1.31 -5.26 20.11
N ARG A 113 0.01 -5.58 20.07
CA ARG A 113 -0.79 -5.74 21.28
C ARG A 113 -0.57 -7.13 21.90
#